data_AF-A0A849YW79-F1
#
_entry.id   AF-A0A849YW79-F1
#
_cell.length_a   1.000
_cell.length_b   1.000
_cell.length_c   1.000
_cell.angle_alpha   90.00
_cell.angle_beta   90.00
_cell.angle_gamma   90.00
#
_symmetry.space_group_name_H-M   'P 1'
#
loop_
_entity.id
_entity.type
_entity.pdbx_description
1 polymer ?
#
loop_
_entity_poly.entity_id
_entity_poly.type
_entity_poly.pdbx_seq_one_letter_code
_entity_poly.pdbx_strand_id
1 'polypeptide(L)'
;MAVGCGDDEGSGGSAATTTAETTGSPTTTGSPTTTTTSSQSSTSTGTSGCTELTPEDFVRFNTGAGSYFFASPPVGGADPDSLNLEFYIYNDGDPYPTGTIDLSAGDDANYASCSTCVLLLQDVATDGSVVKYFFQQAGTMELGTTSFPFISGSITDVTLVEVTIDPDDFTTTPVPGGECLHVASATFDFSPPPNEWVCVPELWDDKLECNCGECGVADADCVAGLPDIGCEDGQTCNVPMGVCEGVPDAWTCPDDQYNGGPGNGCDCDCGTLDPDCVAIMGEPVENCGGPGFACSLDAACYPAAWTCQPSYYGEGTMGSCDCGCGAADIDCEDATAGVCDYCNNPGSCADNEADCSTIDPANNAVCL
;
A
#
# COMPACT_ATOMS: atom_id res chain seq x y z
N MET A 1 -19.91 6.63 -33.15
CA MET A 1 -20.89 7.47 -32.46
C MET A 1 -20.08 8.52 -31.71
N ALA A 2 -20.13 9.76 -32.17
CA ALA A 2 -19.27 10.84 -31.69
C ALA A 2 -20.00 11.62 -30.60
N VAL A 3 -19.38 11.73 -29.43
CA VAL A 3 -19.87 12.53 -28.30
C VAL A 3 -19.14 13.86 -28.37
N GLY A 4 -19.92 14.94 -28.52
CA GLY A 4 -19.41 16.31 -28.54
C GLY A 4 -19.23 16.85 -27.13
N CYS A 5 -18.09 17.47 -26.88
CA CYS A 5 -17.83 18.26 -25.69
C CYS A 5 -18.36 19.68 -25.92
N GLY A 6 -19.19 20.16 -24.99
CA GLY A 6 -19.67 21.54 -24.96
C GLY A 6 -18.74 22.42 -24.15
N ASP A 7 -18.44 23.58 -24.72
CA ASP A 7 -17.71 24.69 -24.09
C ASP A 7 -18.60 25.40 -23.06
N ASP A 8 -18.07 25.66 -21.87
CA ASP A 8 -18.66 26.60 -20.91
C ASP A 8 -17.63 27.68 -20.55
N GLU A 9 -17.95 28.93 -20.94
CA GLU A 9 -17.18 30.12 -20.62
C GLU A 9 -17.59 30.68 -19.24
N GLY A 10 -16.62 30.76 -18.33
CA GLY A 10 -16.78 31.38 -17.00
C GLY A 10 -15.70 32.42 -16.72
N SER A 11 -16.01 33.68 -17.02
CA SER A 11 -15.22 34.88 -16.72
C SER A 11 -15.47 35.39 -15.30
N GLY A 12 -14.43 35.80 -14.56
CA GLY A 12 -14.62 36.54 -13.30
C GLY A 12 -13.35 36.76 -12.48
N GLY A 13 -12.58 37.80 -12.82
CA GLY A 13 -11.45 38.25 -12.02
C GLY A 13 -11.86 39.04 -10.77
N SER A 14 -10.98 39.07 -9.77
CA SER A 14 -10.77 40.23 -8.91
C SER A 14 -9.40 40.16 -8.25
N ALA A 15 -8.57 41.15 -8.59
CA ALA A 15 -7.29 41.42 -7.96
C ALA A 15 -7.53 42.09 -6.59
N ALA A 16 -6.78 41.66 -5.58
CA ALA A 16 -6.54 42.44 -4.38
C ALA A 16 -5.04 42.57 -4.16
N THR A 17 -4.59 43.82 -4.16
CA THR A 17 -3.24 44.29 -3.90
C THR A 17 -3.06 44.41 -2.38
N THR A 18 -2.00 43.82 -1.81
CA THR A 18 -1.43 44.25 -0.53
C THR A 18 0.09 44.23 -0.56
N THR A 19 0.64 45.33 -0.06
CA THR A 19 2.06 45.67 -0.04
C THR A 19 2.75 45.12 1.21
N ALA A 20 3.99 44.67 0.97
CA ALA A 20 5.11 44.33 1.85
C ALA A 20 5.08 44.72 3.35
N GLU A 21 5.59 43.80 4.17
CA GLU A 21 6.61 44.14 5.17
C GLU A 21 7.60 42.98 5.40
N THR A 22 8.84 43.37 5.66
CA THR A 22 10.07 42.57 5.70
C THR A 22 10.41 42.18 7.14
N THR A 23 10.91 40.97 7.40
CA THR A 23 12.14 40.65 8.21
C THR A 23 12.13 39.21 8.73
N GLY A 24 13.30 38.54 8.67
CA GLY A 24 13.64 37.44 9.59
C GLY A 24 14.08 36.11 8.96
N SER A 25 15.34 36.02 8.54
CA SER A 25 16.04 34.73 8.32
C SER A 25 16.10 33.88 9.60
N PRO A 26 16.08 32.56 9.45
CA PRO A 26 17.19 31.78 9.98
C PRO A 26 17.77 30.79 8.95
N THR A 27 19.09 30.86 8.86
CA THR A 27 20.09 29.84 8.53
C THR A 27 19.56 28.41 8.31
N THR A 28 19.46 28.00 7.05
CA THR A 28 19.39 26.58 6.65
C THR A 28 20.81 26.02 6.49
N THR A 29 21.16 25.11 7.39
CA THR A 29 22.35 24.25 7.31
C THR A 29 22.15 23.27 6.15
N GLY A 30 23.01 23.38 5.13
CA GLY A 30 22.96 22.52 3.94
C GLY A 30 23.30 21.07 4.27
N SER A 31 22.34 20.19 4.03
CA SER A 31 22.59 18.75 3.88
C SER A 31 23.39 18.50 2.59
N PRO A 32 24.42 17.64 2.61
CA PRO A 32 25.16 17.31 1.41
C PRO A 32 24.30 16.42 0.50
N THR A 33 23.89 16.96 -0.65
CA THR A 33 23.40 16.15 -1.77
C THR A 33 24.57 15.32 -2.29
N THR A 34 24.59 14.04 -1.95
CA THR A 34 25.47 13.04 -2.56
C THR A 34 24.97 12.79 -3.98
N THR A 35 25.52 13.53 -4.94
CA THR A 35 25.42 13.20 -6.36
C THR A 35 26.30 11.98 -6.61
N THR A 36 25.71 10.79 -6.60
CA THR A 36 26.39 9.55 -6.98
C THR A 36 26.54 9.56 -8.50
N THR A 37 27.64 10.13 -8.98
CA THR A 37 28.03 10.02 -10.39
C THR A 37 28.51 8.59 -10.64
N SER A 38 27.62 7.75 -11.15
CA SER A 38 27.91 6.39 -11.60
C SER A 38 28.83 6.44 -12.81
N SER A 39 30.14 6.50 -12.58
CA SER A 39 31.13 6.33 -13.65
C SER A 39 31.18 4.85 -14.04
N GLN A 40 30.36 4.45 -15.03
CA GLN A 40 30.45 3.15 -15.68
C GLN A 40 31.82 3.02 -16.35
N SER A 41 32.72 2.25 -15.73
CA SER A 41 34.03 1.89 -16.28
C SER A 41 33.88 0.66 -17.15
N SER A 42 33.72 0.88 -18.46
CA SER A 42 33.67 -0.17 -19.48
C SER A 42 35.01 -0.94 -19.54
N THR A 43 35.06 -2.10 -18.90
CA THR A 43 36.21 -3.02 -18.98
C THR A 43 35.72 -4.34 -19.58
N SER A 44 35.48 -4.35 -20.90
CA SER A 44 34.96 -5.53 -21.60
C SER A 44 36.08 -6.54 -21.91
N THR A 45 36.06 -7.67 -21.22
CA THR A 45 36.71 -8.90 -21.67
C THR A 45 35.75 -10.07 -21.42
N GLY A 46 34.70 -10.13 -22.25
CA GLY A 46 33.65 -11.16 -22.20
C GLY A 46 32.63 -11.01 -23.35
N THR A 47 32.98 -11.58 -24.51
CA THR A 47 32.10 -12.24 -25.50
C THR A 47 30.95 -11.58 -26.30
N SER A 48 30.56 -10.30 -26.21
CA SER A 48 29.51 -9.85 -27.20
C SER A 48 29.42 -8.38 -27.59
N GLY A 49 30.25 -7.46 -27.07
CA GLY A 49 30.18 -6.04 -27.48
C GLY A 49 28.88 -5.32 -27.08
N CYS A 50 27.99 -6.00 -26.35
CA CYS A 50 26.81 -5.42 -25.73
C CYS A 50 27.16 -4.73 -24.40
N THR A 51 26.31 -3.82 -23.96
CA THR A 51 26.44 -3.16 -22.66
C THR A 51 26.08 -4.15 -21.55
N GLU A 52 27.01 -4.36 -20.60
CA GLU A 52 26.78 -5.25 -19.47
C GLU A 52 25.79 -4.65 -18.46
N LEU A 53 24.85 -5.46 -17.99
CA LEU A 53 23.88 -5.17 -16.96
C LEU A 53 24.09 -6.09 -15.76
N THR A 54 23.94 -5.53 -14.57
CA THR A 54 23.92 -6.25 -13.30
C THR A 54 22.60 -5.95 -12.60
N PRO A 55 21.50 -6.61 -13.01
CA PRO A 55 20.23 -6.42 -12.33
C PRO A 55 20.31 -7.04 -10.94
N GLU A 56 19.89 -6.25 -9.96
CA GLU A 56 19.82 -6.59 -8.55
C GLU A 56 18.41 -6.20 -8.06
N ASP A 57 18.03 -6.67 -6.88
CA ASP A 57 16.81 -6.27 -6.18
C ASP A 57 15.53 -6.47 -7.03
N PHE A 58 15.32 -7.69 -7.53
CA PHE A 58 14.06 -8.02 -8.18
C PHE A 58 12.90 -7.84 -7.20
N VAL A 59 11.87 -7.13 -7.65
CA VAL A 59 10.63 -6.89 -6.91
C VAL A 59 9.49 -7.60 -7.61
N ARG A 60 8.56 -8.19 -6.86
CA ARG A 60 7.40 -8.90 -7.41
C ARG A 60 6.23 -7.95 -7.61
N PHE A 61 5.64 -8.01 -8.81
CA PHE A 61 4.38 -7.35 -9.13
C PHE A 61 3.41 -8.36 -9.74
N ASN A 62 2.28 -8.57 -9.07
CA ASN A 62 1.25 -9.48 -9.58
C ASN A 62 0.19 -8.69 -10.33
N THR A 63 -0.03 -9.09 -11.59
CA THR A 63 -1.22 -8.68 -12.33
C THR A 63 -2.15 -9.86 -12.43
N GLY A 64 -3.44 -9.63 -12.65
CA GLY A 64 -4.39 -10.72 -12.94
C GLY A 64 -4.06 -11.54 -14.20
N ALA A 65 -3.07 -11.13 -15.01
CA ALA A 65 -2.67 -11.78 -16.26
C ALA A 65 -1.32 -12.52 -16.20
N GLY A 66 -0.57 -12.39 -15.10
CA GLY A 66 0.77 -12.99 -14.92
C GLY A 66 1.57 -12.33 -13.80
N SER A 67 2.69 -12.95 -13.41
CA SER A 67 3.68 -12.32 -12.52
C SER A 67 4.73 -11.62 -13.34
N TYR A 68 5.10 -10.46 -12.82
CA TYR A 68 6.17 -9.62 -13.30
C TYR A 68 7.17 -9.46 -12.17
N PHE A 69 8.44 -9.65 -12.49
CA PHE A 69 9.52 -9.34 -11.57
C PHE A 69 10.37 -8.25 -12.19
N PHE A 70 10.55 -7.14 -11.51
CA PHE A 70 11.27 -6.01 -12.08
C PHE A 70 12.54 -5.71 -11.30
N ALA A 71 13.60 -5.40 -12.03
CA ALA A 71 14.79 -4.74 -11.53
C ALA A 71 14.97 -3.42 -12.28
N SER A 72 15.64 -2.43 -11.70
CA SER A 72 15.81 -1.09 -12.31
C SER A 72 17.28 -0.78 -12.66
N PRO A 73 17.92 -1.53 -13.59
CA PRO A 73 19.30 -1.26 -13.96
C PRO A 73 19.39 0.06 -14.75
N PRO A 74 20.32 0.98 -14.41
CA PRO A 74 20.42 2.27 -15.10
C PRO A 74 21.02 2.10 -16.50
N VAL A 75 20.22 2.37 -17.53
CA VAL A 75 20.60 2.31 -18.94
C VAL A 75 20.03 3.49 -19.72
N GLY A 76 20.88 4.21 -20.45
CA GLY A 76 20.40 5.25 -21.36
C GLY A 76 20.14 6.60 -20.71
N GLY A 77 18.90 7.10 -20.76
CA GLY A 77 18.52 8.45 -20.41
C GLY A 77 18.33 8.69 -18.90
N ALA A 78 17.43 9.62 -18.57
CA ALA A 78 17.21 10.08 -17.20
C ALA A 78 15.92 9.52 -16.57
N ASP A 79 15.06 8.93 -17.39
CA ASP A 79 13.81 8.35 -16.90
C ASP A 79 14.08 6.92 -16.38
N PRO A 80 13.25 6.37 -15.49
CA PRO A 80 13.46 5.05 -14.92
C PRO A 80 13.49 3.93 -15.97
N ASP A 81 14.34 2.94 -15.76
CA ASP A 81 14.41 1.73 -16.58
C ASP A 81 13.79 0.55 -15.83
N SER A 82 13.33 -0.46 -16.56
CA SER A 82 12.69 -1.63 -15.96
C SER A 82 13.06 -2.91 -16.71
N LEU A 83 13.82 -3.79 -16.07
CA LEU A 83 14.09 -5.14 -16.54
C LEU A 83 13.04 -6.08 -15.94
N ASN A 84 12.15 -6.58 -16.79
CA ASN A 84 11.06 -7.46 -16.43
C ASN A 84 11.39 -8.93 -16.70
N LEU A 85 11.10 -9.79 -15.73
CA LEU A 85 10.89 -11.21 -15.93
C LEU A 85 9.38 -11.44 -15.96
N GLU A 86 8.86 -11.86 -17.10
CA GLU A 86 7.42 -12.02 -17.32
C GLU A 86 7.09 -13.50 -17.53
N PHE A 87 6.13 -13.98 -16.76
CA PHE A 87 5.68 -15.37 -16.79
C PHE A 87 4.20 -15.44 -17.15
N TYR A 88 3.90 -15.87 -18.37
CA TYR A 88 2.54 -15.93 -18.89
C TYR A 88 1.99 -17.36 -18.84
N ILE A 89 0.80 -17.50 -18.24
CA ILE A 89 -0.04 -18.70 -18.35
C ILE A 89 -1.25 -18.38 -19.22
N TYR A 90 -1.31 -18.99 -20.40
CA TYR A 90 -2.35 -18.66 -21.38
C TYR A 90 -3.71 -19.27 -21.03
N ASN A 91 -3.74 -20.41 -20.33
CA ASN A 91 -4.98 -21.04 -19.89
C ASN A 91 -4.95 -21.30 -18.38
N ASP A 92 -6.11 -21.14 -17.76
CA ASP A 92 -6.31 -21.53 -16.36
C ASP A 92 -6.01 -23.03 -16.19
N GLY A 93 -5.10 -23.35 -15.27
CA GLY A 93 -4.61 -24.70 -15.00
C GLY A 93 -3.40 -25.15 -15.82
N ASP A 94 -2.87 -24.35 -16.74
CA ASP A 94 -1.57 -24.65 -17.36
C ASP A 94 -0.47 -24.61 -16.28
N PRO A 95 0.42 -25.62 -16.24
CA PRO A 95 1.51 -25.62 -15.28
C PRO A 95 2.50 -24.50 -15.61
N TYR A 96 3.00 -23.84 -14.57
CA TYR A 96 4.08 -22.88 -14.73
C TYR A 96 5.34 -23.54 -15.28
N PRO A 97 6.15 -22.79 -16.05
CA PRO A 97 7.42 -23.30 -16.56
C PRO A 97 8.36 -23.67 -15.40
N THR A 98 9.11 -24.76 -15.56
CA THR A 98 10.09 -25.24 -14.57
C THR A 98 11.33 -25.79 -15.29
N GLY A 99 12.47 -25.84 -14.60
CA GLY A 99 13.73 -26.35 -15.14
C GLY A 99 14.47 -25.34 -16.03
N THR A 100 15.33 -25.85 -16.90
CA THR A 100 16.14 -25.06 -17.82
C THR A 100 15.35 -24.65 -19.06
N ILE A 101 15.26 -23.36 -19.32
CA ILE A 101 14.57 -22.74 -20.46
C ILE A 101 15.60 -22.03 -21.32
N ASP A 102 15.63 -22.34 -22.61
CA ASP A 102 16.41 -21.62 -23.61
C ASP A 102 15.60 -20.42 -24.12
N LEU A 103 16.01 -19.23 -23.72
CA LEU A 103 15.30 -17.98 -23.99
C LEU A 103 15.35 -17.56 -25.48
N SER A 104 16.07 -18.30 -26.33
CA SER A 104 16.17 -18.06 -27.77
C SER A 104 15.38 -19.02 -28.64
N ALA A 105 14.71 -20.00 -28.03
CA ALA A 105 14.09 -21.11 -28.75
C ALA A 105 12.57 -21.11 -28.63
N GLY A 106 11.91 -21.72 -29.62
CA GLY A 106 10.47 -21.97 -29.57
C GLY A 106 9.62 -20.71 -29.42
N ASP A 107 8.64 -20.78 -28.52
CA ASP A 107 7.67 -19.71 -28.29
C ASP A 107 8.29 -18.50 -27.58
N ASP A 108 9.38 -18.68 -26.84
CA ASP A 108 10.08 -17.62 -26.09
C ASP A 108 11.00 -16.75 -26.97
N ALA A 109 11.12 -17.07 -28.28
CA ALA A 109 11.92 -16.31 -29.24
C ALA A 109 11.22 -15.04 -29.77
N ASN A 110 9.93 -14.82 -29.44
CA ASN A 110 9.16 -13.65 -29.83
C ASN A 110 8.20 -13.25 -28.70
N TYR A 111 8.06 -11.95 -28.42
CA TYR A 111 7.23 -11.49 -27.30
C TYR A 111 5.77 -11.90 -27.43
N ALA A 112 5.20 -11.93 -28.65
CA ALA A 112 3.82 -12.31 -28.91
C ALA A 112 3.45 -13.73 -28.48
N SER A 113 4.42 -14.65 -28.46
CA SER A 113 4.22 -16.06 -28.10
C SER A 113 4.91 -16.43 -26.80
N CYS A 114 5.69 -15.53 -26.22
CA CYS A 114 6.60 -15.85 -25.16
C CYS A 114 5.85 -16.23 -23.87
N SER A 115 6.31 -17.30 -23.24
CA SER A 115 5.77 -17.80 -21.97
C SER A 115 6.67 -17.43 -20.80
N THR A 116 7.98 -17.33 -21.07
CA THR A 116 9.03 -16.96 -20.12
C THR A 116 9.92 -15.89 -20.76
N CYS A 117 9.69 -14.64 -20.39
CA CYS A 117 10.23 -13.49 -21.09
C CYS A 117 11.14 -12.66 -20.21
N VAL A 118 12.20 -12.15 -20.82
CA VAL A 118 13.07 -11.11 -20.30
C VAL A 118 12.95 -9.92 -21.24
N LEU A 119 12.35 -8.85 -20.73
CA LEU A 119 12.07 -7.61 -21.45
C LEU A 119 12.69 -6.46 -20.66
N LEU A 120 13.44 -5.58 -21.33
CA LEU A 120 13.85 -4.31 -20.71
C LEU A 120 13.13 -3.16 -21.39
N LEU A 121 12.51 -2.32 -20.57
CA LEU A 121 11.91 -1.05 -20.90
C LEU A 121 12.91 0.04 -20.53
N GLN A 122 13.40 0.79 -21.51
CA GLN A 122 14.32 1.89 -21.26
C GLN A 122 13.58 3.22 -21.31
N ASP A 123 13.89 4.09 -20.35
CA ASP A 123 13.33 5.43 -20.18
C ASP A 123 11.79 5.42 -20.13
N VAL A 124 11.22 4.78 -19.10
CA VAL A 124 9.77 4.72 -18.85
C VAL A 124 9.29 6.04 -18.23
N ALA A 125 8.56 6.83 -19.01
CA ALA A 125 8.03 8.11 -18.57
C ALA A 125 6.89 7.95 -17.55
N THR A 126 6.54 9.03 -16.86
CA THR A 126 5.46 9.06 -15.85
C THR A 126 4.08 8.71 -16.40
N ASP A 127 3.87 8.86 -17.71
CA ASP A 127 2.63 8.48 -18.40
C ASP A 127 2.64 7.02 -18.90
N GLY A 128 3.70 6.27 -18.59
CA GLY A 128 3.91 4.88 -19.00
C GLY A 128 4.44 4.72 -20.42
N SER A 129 4.71 5.81 -21.15
CA SER A 129 5.38 5.69 -22.45
C SER A 129 6.82 5.23 -22.30
N VAL A 130 7.28 4.40 -23.24
CA VAL A 130 8.62 3.79 -23.23
C VAL A 130 9.37 4.26 -24.47
N VAL A 131 10.64 4.66 -24.30
CA VAL A 131 11.45 5.13 -25.43
C VAL A 131 12.00 3.97 -26.25
N LYS A 132 12.49 2.92 -25.58
CA LYS A 132 13.10 1.75 -26.23
C LYS A 132 12.72 0.46 -25.52
N TYR A 133 12.57 -0.60 -26.32
CA TYR A 133 12.34 -1.95 -25.84
C TYR A 133 13.55 -2.81 -26.19
N PHE A 134 13.98 -3.66 -25.26
CA PHE A 134 14.98 -4.68 -25.51
C PHE A 134 14.43 -6.04 -25.14
N PHE A 135 14.48 -6.99 -26.07
CA PHE A 135 13.95 -8.33 -25.86
C PHE A 135 15.05 -9.38 -25.98
N GLN A 136 14.89 -10.47 -25.24
CA GLN A 136 15.82 -11.60 -25.26
C GLN A 136 16.04 -12.18 -26.65
N GLN A 137 17.30 -12.48 -26.94
CA GLN A 137 17.73 -13.12 -28.18
C GLN A 137 18.62 -14.34 -27.95
N ALA A 138 19.18 -14.45 -26.74
CA ALA A 138 20.02 -15.55 -26.27
C ALA A 138 19.96 -15.62 -24.74
N GLY A 139 20.39 -16.76 -24.20
CA GLY A 139 20.55 -16.98 -22.77
C GLY A 139 19.68 -18.12 -22.24
N THR A 140 19.83 -18.41 -20.97
CA THR A 140 19.08 -19.46 -20.28
C THR A 140 18.45 -18.93 -19.01
N MET A 141 17.23 -19.37 -18.73
CA MET A 141 16.60 -19.22 -17.43
C MET A 141 16.51 -20.59 -16.75
N GLU A 142 16.94 -20.67 -15.50
CA GLU A 142 16.80 -21.84 -14.66
C GLU A 142 15.71 -21.57 -13.62
N LEU A 143 14.62 -22.31 -13.67
CA LEU A 143 13.52 -22.21 -12.73
C LEU A 143 13.49 -23.42 -11.80
N GLY A 144 13.30 -23.17 -10.51
CA GLY A 144 13.09 -24.21 -9.51
C GLY A 144 11.79 -25.00 -9.70
N THR A 145 11.48 -25.88 -8.74
CA THR A 145 10.20 -26.63 -8.70
C THR A 145 9.08 -25.83 -8.02
N THR A 146 9.19 -24.51 -8.04
CA THR A 146 8.34 -23.63 -7.24
C THR A 146 7.02 -23.35 -7.98
N SER A 147 5.96 -23.18 -7.20
CA SER A 147 4.61 -22.92 -7.71
C SER A 147 4.33 -21.44 -7.58
N PHE A 148 3.96 -20.81 -8.68
CA PHE A 148 3.48 -19.44 -8.70
C PHE A 148 2.46 -19.14 -7.59
N PRO A 149 2.50 -17.94 -6.99
CA PRO A 149 3.37 -16.79 -7.29
C PRO A 149 4.79 -16.87 -6.68
N PHE A 150 5.12 -18.01 -6.09
CA PHE A 150 6.42 -18.25 -5.45
C PHE A 150 7.33 -18.90 -6.47
N ILE A 151 8.37 -18.19 -6.88
CA ILE A 151 9.30 -18.65 -7.89
C ILE A 151 10.72 -18.29 -7.48
N SER A 152 11.64 -19.19 -7.77
CA SER A 152 13.06 -18.95 -7.56
C SER A 152 13.82 -19.49 -8.74
N GLY A 153 14.88 -18.80 -9.10
CA GLY A 153 15.59 -19.10 -10.32
C GLY A 153 16.77 -18.17 -10.60
N SER A 154 17.32 -18.36 -11.78
CA SER A 154 18.38 -17.50 -12.29
C SER A 154 18.26 -17.33 -13.79
N ILE A 155 18.77 -16.20 -14.28
CA ILE A 155 19.07 -15.99 -15.69
C ILE A 155 20.59 -15.99 -15.87
N THR A 156 21.07 -16.54 -16.99
CA THR A 156 22.50 -16.65 -17.30
C THR A 156 22.74 -16.37 -18.78
N ASP A 157 23.80 -15.60 -19.07
CA ASP A 157 24.27 -15.28 -20.42
C ASP A 157 23.16 -14.70 -21.33
N VAL A 158 22.29 -13.87 -20.74
CA VAL A 158 21.14 -13.30 -21.46
C VAL A 158 21.61 -12.14 -22.31
N THR A 159 21.34 -12.21 -23.62
CA THR A 159 21.54 -11.09 -24.54
C THR A 159 20.19 -10.50 -24.91
N LEU A 160 20.00 -9.22 -24.63
CA LEU A 160 18.83 -8.45 -25.05
C LEU A 160 19.21 -7.57 -26.25
N VAL A 161 18.36 -7.50 -27.26
CA VAL A 161 18.57 -6.62 -28.43
C VAL A 161 17.44 -5.62 -28.54
N GLU A 162 17.74 -4.42 -29.02
CA GLU A 162 16.73 -3.39 -29.27
C GLU A 162 15.70 -3.90 -30.31
N VAL A 163 14.42 -3.82 -29.95
CA VAL A 163 13.30 -4.28 -30.76
C VAL A 163 12.23 -3.20 -30.87
N THR A 164 11.43 -3.31 -31.91
CA THR A 164 10.08 -2.72 -31.95
C THR A 164 9.06 -3.79 -31.58
N ILE A 165 8.01 -3.40 -30.87
CA ILE A 165 6.87 -4.27 -30.51
C ILE A 165 5.64 -3.74 -31.23
N ASP A 166 4.99 -4.59 -32.03
CA ASP A 166 3.72 -4.23 -32.67
C ASP A 166 2.62 -4.10 -31.60
N PRO A 167 1.88 -2.98 -31.51
CA PRO A 167 0.89 -2.78 -30.46
C PRO A 167 -0.39 -3.61 -30.64
N ASP A 168 -0.63 -4.18 -31.82
CA ASP A 168 -1.83 -4.96 -32.12
C ASP A 168 -1.65 -6.46 -31.85
N ASP A 169 -0.46 -7.00 -32.14
CA ASP A 169 -0.17 -8.43 -32.01
C ASP A 169 1.06 -8.79 -31.17
N PHE A 170 1.74 -7.79 -30.61
CA PHE A 170 2.92 -7.92 -29.75
C PHE A 170 4.14 -8.55 -30.43
N THR A 171 4.16 -8.68 -31.76
CA THR A 171 5.30 -9.25 -32.48
C THR A 171 6.53 -8.36 -32.30
N THR A 172 7.65 -8.95 -31.85
CA THR A 172 8.94 -8.25 -31.80
C THR A 172 9.67 -8.28 -33.14
N THR A 173 10.22 -7.13 -33.54
CA THR A 173 11.13 -7.01 -34.70
C THR A 173 12.42 -6.31 -34.29
N PRO A 174 13.61 -6.96 -34.42
CA PRO A 174 14.89 -6.33 -34.12
C PRO A 174 15.13 -5.05 -34.92
N VAL A 175 15.61 -4.00 -34.24
CA VAL A 175 15.99 -2.73 -34.88
C VAL A 175 17.32 -2.92 -35.61
N PRO A 176 17.40 -2.71 -36.93
CA PRO A 176 18.66 -2.87 -37.66
C PRO A 176 19.75 -1.91 -37.16
N GLY A 177 20.84 -2.48 -36.63
CA GLY A 177 21.92 -1.70 -36.02
C GLY A 177 21.55 -1.09 -34.67
N GLY A 178 20.47 -1.56 -34.05
CA GLY A 178 20.07 -1.20 -32.71
C GLY A 178 21.08 -1.64 -31.66
N GLU A 179 20.88 -1.12 -30.45
CA GLU A 179 21.71 -1.42 -29.29
C GLU A 179 21.49 -2.84 -28.79
N CYS A 180 22.45 -3.35 -28.00
CA CYS A 180 22.29 -4.61 -27.29
C CYS A 180 22.82 -4.51 -25.87
N LEU A 181 22.18 -5.27 -24.99
CA LEU A 181 22.47 -5.37 -23.57
C LEU A 181 22.77 -6.83 -23.22
N HIS A 182 23.55 -7.05 -22.18
CA HIS A 182 23.95 -8.38 -21.75
C HIS A 182 23.85 -8.51 -20.23
N VAL A 183 23.26 -9.60 -19.75
CA VAL A 183 23.22 -9.97 -18.33
C VAL A 183 24.04 -11.25 -18.18
N ALA A 184 25.24 -11.15 -17.61
CA ALA A 184 26.06 -12.34 -17.35
C ALA A 184 25.33 -13.35 -16.46
N SER A 185 24.75 -12.88 -15.35
CA SER A 185 23.91 -13.69 -14.48
C SER A 185 23.10 -12.81 -13.53
N ALA A 186 21.90 -13.25 -13.17
CA ALA A 186 21.14 -12.70 -12.07
C ALA A 186 20.28 -13.77 -11.41
N THR A 187 19.97 -13.61 -10.13
CA THR A 187 19.17 -14.55 -9.34
C THR A 187 17.97 -13.85 -8.74
N PHE A 188 16.88 -14.59 -8.58
CA PHE A 188 15.68 -14.14 -7.89
C PHE A 188 15.14 -15.29 -7.04
N ASP A 189 14.60 -14.97 -5.88
CA ASP A 189 14.06 -15.95 -4.94
C ASP A 189 12.86 -15.34 -4.22
N PHE A 190 11.67 -15.82 -4.57
CA PHE A 190 10.41 -15.47 -3.95
C PHE A 190 9.85 -16.73 -3.32
N SER A 191 10.18 -16.93 -2.06
CA SER A 191 9.75 -18.11 -1.31
C SER A 191 8.27 -17.98 -0.91
N PRO A 192 7.55 -19.12 -0.77
CA PRO A 192 6.21 -19.09 -0.20
C PRO A 192 6.25 -18.56 1.24
N PRO A 193 5.20 -17.86 1.68
CA PRO A 193 5.12 -17.45 3.07
C PRO A 193 5.14 -18.66 4.01
N PRO A 194 5.63 -18.49 5.25
CA PRO A 194 5.47 -19.48 6.30
C PRO A 194 3.98 -19.72 6.60
N ASN A 195 3.64 -20.86 7.20
CA ASN A 195 2.24 -21.21 7.49
C ASN A 195 1.56 -20.26 8.48
N GLU A 196 2.35 -19.54 9.27
CA GLU A 196 1.91 -18.54 10.23
C GLU A 196 1.51 -17.21 9.58
N TRP A 197 1.86 -17.00 8.29
CA TRP A 197 1.40 -15.85 7.52
C TRP A 197 -0.09 -15.98 7.20
N VAL A 198 -0.87 -14.98 7.59
CA VAL A 198 -2.34 -14.96 7.37
C VAL A 198 -2.81 -13.91 6.38
N CYS A 199 -1.92 -12.99 5.98
CA CYS A 199 -2.20 -12.01 4.93
C CYS A 199 -2.23 -12.65 3.54
N VAL A 200 -2.57 -11.85 2.53
CA VAL A 200 -2.54 -12.26 1.12
C VAL A 200 -1.13 -12.80 0.80
N PRO A 201 -0.98 -14.05 0.32
CA PRO A 201 0.33 -14.67 0.13
C PRO A 201 1.24 -13.91 -0.85
N GLU A 202 0.68 -13.17 -1.79
CA GLU A 202 1.35 -12.33 -2.78
C GLU A 202 2.07 -11.11 -2.20
N LEU A 203 1.76 -10.73 -0.96
CA LEU A 203 2.42 -9.62 -0.25
C LEU A 203 3.70 -10.07 0.47
N TRP A 204 3.88 -11.37 0.70
CA TRP A 204 5.04 -11.90 1.41
C TRP A 204 6.31 -11.82 0.56
N ASP A 205 7.36 -11.16 1.05
CA ASP A 205 8.66 -11.09 0.38
C ASP A 205 8.56 -10.50 -1.03
N ASP A 206 7.62 -9.58 -1.26
CA ASP A 206 7.38 -8.93 -2.55
C ASP A 206 8.38 -7.81 -2.86
N LYS A 207 9.14 -7.37 -1.86
CA LYS A 207 10.19 -6.33 -1.90
C LYS A 207 9.68 -4.91 -2.15
N LEU A 208 8.38 -4.68 -2.05
CA LEU A 208 7.76 -3.35 -2.19
C LEU A 208 7.61 -2.68 -0.83
N GLU A 209 7.03 -3.41 0.11
CA GLU A 209 6.49 -2.87 1.35
C GLU A 209 6.72 -3.87 2.49
N CYS A 210 6.85 -3.37 3.72
CA CYS A 210 6.90 -4.21 4.91
C CYS A 210 5.48 -4.39 5.45
N ASN A 211 4.81 -5.48 5.11
CA ASN A 211 3.43 -5.73 5.56
C ASN A 211 3.40 -6.23 7.01
N CYS A 212 2.82 -5.44 7.91
CA CYS A 212 2.82 -5.69 9.35
C CYS A 212 1.44 -5.54 10.01
N GLY A 213 1.41 -5.87 11.31
CA GLY A 213 0.23 -5.85 12.16
C GLY A 213 -0.45 -7.21 12.21
N GLU A 214 -1.33 -7.48 11.26
CA GLU A 214 -2.26 -8.61 11.32
C GLU A 214 -1.81 -9.84 10.52
N CYS A 215 -0.62 -9.81 9.92
CA CYS A 215 -0.14 -10.90 9.06
C CYS A 215 0.39 -12.13 9.82
N GLY A 216 0.36 -12.12 11.17
CA GLY A 216 0.73 -13.25 12.03
C GLY A 216 2.23 -13.40 12.28
N VAL A 217 3.06 -13.08 11.29
CA VAL A 217 4.53 -12.93 11.40
C VAL A 217 4.98 -11.72 10.58
N ALA A 218 6.18 -11.19 10.85
CA ALA A 218 6.70 -10.06 10.09
C ALA A 218 7.02 -10.47 8.64
N ASP A 219 6.69 -9.59 7.70
CA ASP A 219 7.13 -9.73 6.31
C ASP A 219 8.66 -9.88 6.24
N ALA A 220 9.13 -10.72 5.33
CA ALA A 220 10.56 -10.86 5.06
C ALA A 220 11.18 -9.53 4.57
N ASP A 221 10.35 -8.63 4.04
CA ASP A 221 10.72 -7.31 3.54
C ASP A 221 11.03 -6.29 4.63
N CYS A 222 10.60 -6.54 5.87
CA CYS A 222 10.76 -5.61 6.98
C CYS A 222 12.20 -5.37 7.43
N VAL A 223 13.14 -6.25 7.05
CA VAL A 223 14.56 -6.04 7.36
C VAL A 223 15.24 -5.05 6.41
N ALA A 224 14.58 -4.66 5.32
CA ALA A 224 15.16 -3.81 4.26
C ALA A 224 14.91 -2.31 4.46
N GLY A 225 14.17 -1.90 5.51
CA GLY A 225 13.82 -0.49 5.74
C GLY A 225 12.83 0.04 4.69
N LEU A 226 12.01 -0.85 4.13
CA LEU A 226 10.88 -0.51 3.28
C LEU A 226 9.77 0.17 4.12
N PRO A 227 8.84 0.89 3.48
CA PRO A 227 7.72 1.50 4.20
C PRO A 227 6.92 0.44 4.96
N ASP A 228 6.66 0.69 6.25
CA ASP A 228 5.83 -0.17 7.10
C ASP A 228 4.35 0.06 6.72
N ILE A 229 3.68 -0.99 6.24
CA ILE A 229 2.25 -0.99 5.92
C ILE A 229 1.49 -1.72 7.02
N GLY A 230 0.36 -1.16 7.44
CA GLY A 230 -0.46 -1.69 8.53
C GLY A 230 -0.07 -1.16 9.92
N CYS A 231 0.99 -0.35 10.01
CA CYS A 231 1.33 0.41 11.20
C CYS A 231 0.89 1.87 11.07
N GLU A 232 0.54 2.50 12.19
CA GLU A 232 0.22 3.93 12.21
C GLU A 232 1.50 4.77 12.07
N ASP A 233 1.36 6.02 11.58
CA ASP A 233 2.48 6.97 11.53
C ASP A 233 3.17 7.04 12.91
N GLY A 234 4.51 6.98 12.94
CA GLY A 234 5.30 6.97 14.18
C GLY A 234 5.59 5.58 14.77
N GLN A 235 4.89 4.54 14.29
CA GLN A 235 5.19 3.15 14.65
C GLN A 235 6.23 2.52 13.70
N THR A 236 6.80 1.40 14.14
CA THR A 236 7.70 0.57 13.34
C THR A 236 7.31 -0.89 13.45
N CYS A 237 7.52 -1.67 12.39
CA CYS A 237 7.25 -3.10 12.47
C CYS A 237 8.31 -3.86 13.31
N ASN A 238 7.89 -4.55 14.37
CA ASN A 238 8.77 -5.44 15.10
C ASN A 238 9.03 -6.73 14.32
N VAL A 239 10.28 -6.90 13.90
CA VAL A 239 10.80 -8.18 13.41
C VAL A 239 11.35 -9.02 14.58
N PRO A 240 10.97 -10.32 14.70
CA PRO A 240 10.23 -11.14 13.75
C PRO A 240 8.72 -11.26 14.01
N MET A 241 8.18 -10.53 14.99
CA MET A 241 6.81 -10.75 15.47
C MET A 241 5.73 -10.28 14.49
N GLY A 242 6.04 -9.34 13.61
CA GLY A 242 5.08 -8.77 12.65
C GLY A 242 4.04 -7.88 13.29
N VAL A 243 4.33 -7.38 14.49
CA VAL A 243 3.45 -6.49 15.24
C VAL A 243 4.03 -5.09 15.20
N CYS A 244 3.16 -4.09 15.03
CA CYS A 244 3.56 -2.69 15.09
C CYS A 244 3.97 -2.33 16.53
N GLU A 245 5.14 -1.73 16.68
CA GLU A 245 5.69 -1.25 17.93
C GLU A 245 5.97 0.25 17.88
N GLY A 246 5.96 0.88 19.05
CA GLY A 246 6.07 2.32 19.19
C GLY A 246 4.72 2.99 19.41
N VAL A 247 4.78 4.27 19.70
CA VAL A 247 3.61 5.11 19.97
C VAL A 247 3.28 5.85 18.69
N PRO A 248 2.04 5.73 18.17
CA PRO A 248 1.60 6.48 17.00
C PRO A 248 1.76 7.99 17.19
N ASP A 249 2.10 8.72 16.13
CA ASP A 249 2.18 10.19 16.13
C ASP A 249 0.82 10.84 16.46
N ALA A 250 -0.28 10.13 16.18
CA ALA A 250 -1.63 10.54 16.53
C ALA A 250 -1.95 10.39 18.03
N TRP A 251 -1.15 9.63 18.79
CA TRP A 251 -1.34 9.45 20.22
C TRP A 251 -0.96 10.72 20.99
N THR A 252 -1.86 11.20 21.86
CA THR A 252 -1.70 12.46 22.60
C THR A 252 -1.53 12.29 24.11
N CYS A 253 -1.72 11.08 24.63
CA CYS A 253 -1.50 10.75 26.03
C CYS A 253 -0.02 10.38 26.28
N PRO A 254 0.43 10.27 27.55
CA PRO A 254 1.75 9.73 27.86
C PRO A 254 2.09 8.43 27.13
N ASP A 255 3.33 8.32 26.63
CA ASP A 255 3.80 7.16 25.87
C ASP A 255 3.74 5.84 26.67
N ASP A 256 3.86 5.91 28.00
CA ASP A 256 3.78 4.74 28.89
C ASP A 256 2.34 4.25 29.12
N GLN A 257 1.35 4.97 28.58
CA GLN A 257 -0.05 4.56 28.56
C GLN A 257 -0.41 3.73 27.33
N TYR A 258 0.18 4.02 26.17
CA TYR A 258 -0.12 3.31 24.93
C TYR A 258 0.32 1.85 24.99
N ASN A 259 -0.62 0.90 24.95
CA ASN A 259 -0.32 -0.55 25.00
C ASN A 259 0.58 -0.93 26.18
N GLY A 260 0.34 -0.33 27.36
CA GLY A 260 1.13 -0.62 28.56
C GLY A 260 0.80 -1.96 29.21
N GLY A 261 -0.24 -2.64 28.74
CA GLY A 261 -0.58 -4.01 29.08
C GLY A 261 -1.49 -4.13 30.32
N PRO A 262 -1.60 -5.34 30.89
CA PRO A 262 -2.59 -5.62 31.94
C PRO A 262 -2.46 -4.69 33.16
N GLY A 263 -3.58 -4.06 33.52
CA GLY A 263 -3.69 -3.13 34.64
C GLY A 263 -3.31 -1.68 34.35
N ASN A 264 -2.95 -1.32 33.10
CA ASN A 264 -2.77 0.09 32.71
C ASN A 264 -4.10 0.81 32.46
N GLY A 265 -5.16 0.04 32.20
CA GLY A 265 -6.43 0.59 31.74
C GLY A 265 -6.52 0.59 30.21
N CYS A 266 -7.64 1.10 29.73
CA CYS A 266 -7.88 1.41 28.32
C CYS A 266 -7.97 2.94 28.24
N ASP A 267 -6.92 3.58 27.71
CA ASP A 267 -6.77 5.03 27.67
C ASP A 267 -7.47 5.61 26.44
N CYS A 268 -8.66 6.18 26.66
CA CYS A 268 -9.48 6.81 25.62
C CYS A 268 -9.20 8.31 25.50
N ASP A 269 -9.78 8.93 24.46
CA ASP A 269 -9.61 10.33 24.08
C ASP A 269 -8.12 10.73 23.92
N CYS A 270 -7.29 9.74 23.58
CA CYS A 270 -5.84 9.88 23.40
C CYS A 270 -5.44 10.02 21.93
N GLY A 271 -6.37 10.39 21.04
CA GLY A 271 -6.15 10.64 19.62
C GLY A 271 -6.23 9.40 18.72
N THR A 272 -5.67 8.26 19.16
CA THR A 272 -5.85 6.94 18.53
C THR A 272 -6.26 5.89 19.56
N LEU A 273 -6.74 4.74 19.11
CA LEU A 273 -7.24 3.67 19.98
C LEU A 273 -6.08 3.02 20.73
N ASP A 274 -6.18 3.00 22.06
CA ASP A 274 -5.26 2.23 22.89
C ASP A 274 -5.46 0.72 22.64
N PRO A 275 -4.42 -0.02 22.22
CA PRO A 275 -4.51 -1.46 22.02
C PRO A 275 -5.01 -2.23 23.25
N ASP A 276 -4.80 -1.71 24.46
CA ASP A 276 -5.30 -2.33 25.69
C ASP A 276 -6.85 -2.42 25.70
N CYS A 277 -7.55 -1.52 25.00
CA CYS A 277 -9.01 -1.51 24.86
C CYS A 277 -9.58 -2.72 24.12
N VAL A 278 -8.82 -3.28 23.16
CA VAL A 278 -9.25 -4.44 22.35
C VAL A 278 -8.60 -5.73 22.83
N ALA A 279 -7.37 -5.66 23.35
CA ALA A 279 -6.61 -6.82 23.78
C ALA A 279 -7.09 -7.37 25.13
N ILE A 280 -7.57 -6.50 26.03
CA ILE A 280 -7.89 -6.87 27.42
C ILE A 280 -9.30 -6.45 27.77
N MET A 281 -10.25 -7.34 27.47
CA MET A 281 -11.64 -7.14 27.85
C MET A 281 -11.81 -6.97 29.38
N GLY A 282 -12.25 -5.78 29.79
CA GLY A 282 -12.60 -5.46 31.18
C GLY A 282 -11.57 -4.67 31.97
N GLU A 283 -10.52 -4.16 31.32
CA GLU A 283 -9.66 -3.12 31.92
C GLU A 283 -10.48 -1.86 32.25
N PRO A 284 -10.11 -1.10 33.30
CA PRO A 284 -10.74 0.16 33.61
C PRO A 284 -10.53 1.13 32.44
N VAL A 285 -11.61 1.78 32.03
CA VAL A 285 -11.56 2.82 31.01
C VAL A 285 -11.06 4.09 31.67
N GLU A 286 -9.90 4.56 31.24
CA GLU A 286 -9.26 5.77 31.73
C GLU A 286 -9.60 6.96 30.83
N ASN A 287 -9.42 8.18 31.34
CA ASN A 287 -9.72 9.46 30.68
C ASN A 287 -11.21 9.73 30.34
N CYS A 288 -12.13 8.76 30.48
CA CYS A 288 -13.56 8.93 30.20
C CYS A 288 -14.43 9.43 31.37
N GLY A 289 -13.94 10.29 32.26
CA GLY A 289 -14.80 10.89 33.31
C GLY A 289 -15.28 9.95 34.42
N GLY A 290 -14.80 8.71 34.48
CA GLY A 290 -14.97 7.78 35.61
C GLY A 290 -15.79 6.52 35.29
N PRO A 291 -16.25 5.78 36.33
CA PRO A 291 -16.93 4.50 36.13
C PRO A 291 -18.26 4.69 35.39
N GLY A 292 -18.54 3.81 34.43
CA GLY A 292 -19.75 3.84 33.62
C GLY A 292 -19.57 4.40 32.21
N PHE A 293 -18.34 4.57 31.76
CA PHE A 293 -17.97 4.87 30.37
C PHE A 293 -17.25 3.69 29.71
N ALA A 294 -17.20 3.72 28.38
CA ALA A 294 -16.57 2.75 27.49
C ALA A 294 -15.79 3.50 26.39
N CYS A 295 -14.80 2.81 25.79
CA CYS A 295 -14.03 3.31 24.66
C CYS A 295 -14.63 2.81 23.35
N SER A 296 -14.78 3.70 22.36
CA SER A 296 -15.12 3.31 20.99
C SER A 296 -13.88 2.87 20.23
N LEU A 297 -14.06 2.28 19.04
CA LEU A 297 -12.95 1.95 18.15
C LEU A 297 -12.26 3.20 17.59
N ASP A 298 -12.92 4.36 17.63
CA ASP A 298 -12.36 5.66 17.26
C ASP A 298 -11.68 6.36 18.46
N ALA A 299 -11.36 5.60 19.52
CA ALA A 299 -10.81 6.07 20.79
C ALA A 299 -11.69 7.03 21.60
N ALA A 300 -12.90 7.36 21.13
CA ALA A 300 -13.79 8.29 21.81
C ALA A 300 -14.49 7.65 23.02
N CYS A 301 -14.64 8.43 24.10
CA CYS A 301 -15.39 8.06 25.29
C CYS A 301 -16.91 8.12 25.08
N TYR A 302 -17.64 7.07 25.47
CA TYR A 302 -19.10 7.06 25.49
C TYR A 302 -19.67 6.37 26.75
N PRO A 303 -20.89 6.68 27.20
CA PRO A 303 -21.49 6.03 28.36
C PRO A 303 -21.68 4.53 28.12
N ALA A 304 -21.37 3.68 29.10
CA ALA A 304 -21.57 2.23 29.01
C ALA A 304 -23.05 1.82 28.91
N ALA A 305 -23.98 2.74 29.22
CA ALA A 305 -25.41 2.56 28.99
C ALA A 305 -25.83 2.88 27.54
N TRP A 306 -24.93 3.43 26.71
CA TRP A 306 -25.19 3.71 25.31
C TRP A 306 -25.35 2.41 24.51
N THR A 307 -26.44 2.27 23.77
CA THR A 307 -26.80 1.06 23.01
C THR A 307 -26.73 1.25 21.51
N CYS A 308 -26.66 2.48 21.02
CA CYS A 308 -26.47 2.77 19.61
C CYS A 308 -25.01 2.57 19.18
N GLN A 309 -24.72 2.71 17.88
CA GLN A 309 -23.35 2.66 17.39
C GLN A 309 -22.49 3.72 18.13
N PRO A 310 -21.33 3.35 18.71
CA PRO A 310 -20.53 4.27 19.51
C PRO A 310 -20.11 5.56 18.80
N SER A 311 -19.87 5.48 17.49
CA SER A 311 -19.48 6.64 16.67
C SER A 311 -20.55 7.73 16.57
N TYR A 312 -21.79 7.43 16.96
CA TYR A 312 -22.89 8.40 17.00
C TYR A 312 -22.91 9.22 18.30
N TYR A 313 -22.25 8.75 19.37
CA TYR A 313 -22.25 9.49 20.62
C TYR A 313 -21.30 10.69 20.55
N GLY A 314 -21.84 11.91 20.61
CA GLY A 314 -21.02 13.13 20.66
C GLY A 314 -20.17 13.35 19.41
N GLU A 315 -20.69 13.01 18.23
CA GLU A 315 -20.02 13.22 16.94
C GLU A 315 -19.75 14.72 16.64
N GLY A 316 -20.28 15.63 17.45
CA GLY A 316 -19.84 17.02 17.54
C GLY A 316 -20.40 17.92 16.45
N THR A 317 -21.34 17.41 15.65
CA THR A 317 -22.16 18.25 14.78
C THR A 317 -23.37 18.75 15.57
N MET A 318 -23.38 20.04 15.93
CA MET A 318 -24.55 20.61 16.62
C MET A 318 -25.84 20.31 15.84
N GLY A 319 -26.72 19.48 16.40
CA GLY A 319 -27.92 18.97 15.74
C GLY A 319 -27.81 17.56 15.15
N SER A 320 -26.89 16.73 15.65
CA SER A 320 -26.91 15.27 15.49
C SER A 320 -27.38 14.60 16.78
N CYS A 321 -28.52 15.02 17.34
CA CYS A 321 -28.99 14.45 18.60
C CYS A 321 -29.53 13.03 18.36
N ASP A 322 -28.76 12.01 18.76
CA ASP A 322 -29.11 10.60 18.64
C ASP A 322 -29.83 10.10 19.91
N CYS A 323 -31.08 9.66 19.74
CA CYS A 323 -31.99 9.39 20.84
C CYS A 323 -32.43 7.93 20.96
N GLY A 324 -32.90 7.57 22.14
CA GLY A 324 -33.35 6.22 22.48
C GLY A 324 -32.20 5.23 22.67
N CYS A 325 -30.97 5.76 22.78
CA CYS A 325 -29.74 5.00 22.82
C CYS A 325 -29.30 4.65 24.25
N GLY A 326 -30.17 4.71 25.26
CA GLY A 326 -29.87 4.26 26.64
C GLY A 326 -29.08 5.25 27.50
N ALA A 327 -28.36 6.21 26.90
CA ALA A 327 -27.81 7.39 27.57
C ALA A 327 -28.14 8.66 26.79
N ALA A 328 -28.05 9.83 27.44
CA ALA A 328 -28.33 11.10 26.77
C ALA A 328 -27.11 11.49 25.94
N ASP A 329 -27.32 11.76 24.67
CA ASP A 329 -26.28 12.26 23.77
C ASP A 329 -25.88 13.69 24.15
N ILE A 330 -24.58 13.95 24.16
CA ILE A 330 -24.02 15.26 24.52
C ILE A 330 -24.29 16.32 23.44
N ASP A 331 -24.60 15.89 22.21
CA ASP A 331 -24.94 16.78 21.10
C ASP A 331 -26.38 17.33 21.18
N CYS A 332 -27.22 16.76 22.05
CA CYS A 332 -28.59 17.23 22.26
C CYS A 332 -28.64 18.56 23.03
N GLU A 333 -29.48 19.50 22.57
CA GLU A 333 -29.68 20.79 23.27
C GLU A 333 -30.27 20.60 24.68
N ASP A 334 -31.17 19.62 24.84
CA ASP A 334 -31.73 19.21 26.12
C ASP A 334 -32.09 17.71 26.14
N ALA A 335 -32.65 17.24 27.26
CA ALA A 335 -32.99 15.83 27.46
C ALA A 335 -34.40 15.45 26.93
N THR A 336 -35.07 16.28 26.14
CA THR A 336 -36.43 15.97 25.67
C THR A 336 -36.42 15.25 24.33
N ALA A 337 -37.37 14.34 24.09
CA ALA A 337 -37.43 13.66 22.77
C ALA A 337 -37.72 14.62 21.60
N GLY A 338 -38.14 15.85 21.89
CA GLY A 338 -38.42 16.87 20.88
C GLY A 338 -37.18 17.45 20.22
N VAL A 339 -36.00 17.27 20.82
CA VAL A 339 -34.71 17.71 20.24
C VAL A 339 -34.03 16.64 19.39
N CYS A 340 -34.62 15.44 19.30
CA CYS A 340 -34.02 14.32 18.59
C CYS A 340 -34.03 14.53 17.08
N ASP A 341 -32.87 14.38 16.47
CA ASP A 341 -32.69 14.41 15.02
C ASP A 341 -32.78 12.99 14.45
N TYR A 342 -32.24 12.02 15.19
CA TYR A 342 -32.25 10.60 14.84
C TYR A 342 -32.80 9.76 15.99
N CYS A 343 -33.84 9.00 15.70
CA CYS A 343 -34.50 8.13 16.68
C CYS A 343 -34.44 6.66 16.25
N ASN A 344 -34.10 6.39 14.99
CA ASN A 344 -34.17 5.08 14.38
C ASN A 344 -32.80 4.49 14.05
N ASN A 345 -31.77 4.90 14.79
CA ASN A 345 -30.46 4.29 14.65
C ASN A 345 -30.46 2.85 15.18
N PRO A 346 -29.64 1.96 14.58
CA PRO A 346 -29.36 0.64 15.12
C PRO A 346 -29.05 0.68 16.61
N GLY A 347 -29.82 -0.05 17.41
CA GLY A 347 -29.68 -0.10 18.87
C GLY A 347 -30.49 0.94 19.65
N SER A 348 -31.16 1.88 18.98
CA SER A 348 -32.18 2.73 19.60
C SER A 348 -33.49 1.95 19.81
N CYS A 349 -34.35 2.38 20.74
CA CYS A 349 -35.70 1.80 20.84
C CYS A 349 -36.67 2.24 19.76
N ALA A 350 -36.30 3.16 18.87
CA ALA A 350 -37.04 3.46 17.65
C ALA A 350 -36.32 2.94 16.38
N ASP A 351 -35.33 2.03 16.49
CA ASP A 351 -34.54 1.42 15.39
C ASP A 351 -35.38 0.90 14.19
N ASN A 352 -36.67 0.63 14.39
CA ASN A 352 -37.59 0.19 13.33
C ASN A 352 -38.80 1.10 13.13
N GLU A 353 -38.79 2.28 13.74
CA GLU A 353 -39.88 3.23 13.67
C GLU A 353 -39.49 4.43 12.80
N ALA A 354 -40.47 4.98 12.09
CA ALA A 354 -40.26 6.18 11.28
C ALA A 354 -40.31 7.46 12.13
N ASP A 355 -40.61 7.33 13.44
CA ASP A 355 -40.75 8.44 14.37
C ASP A 355 -40.17 8.09 15.76
N CYS A 356 -40.09 9.10 16.63
CA CYS A 356 -39.53 8.99 17.98
C CYS A 356 -40.58 8.58 19.03
N SER A 357 -41.71 7.98 18.63
CA SER A 357 -42.86 7.81 19.54
C SER A 357 -42.65 6.78 20.65
N THR A 358 -41.64 5.91 20.54
CA THR A 358 -41.22 4.95 21.58
C THR A 358 -40.25 5.52 22.61
N ILE A 359 -39.76 6.75 22.40
CA ILE A 359 -38.83 7.45 23.29
C ILE A 359 -39.63 8.28 24.31
N ASP A 360 -39.21 8.29 25.57
CA ASP A 360 -39.83 9.09 26.63
C ASP A 360 -39.75 10.59 26.26
N PRO A 361 -40.89 11.29 26.10
CA PRO A 361 -40.90 12.70 25.74
C PRO A 361 -40.10 13.61 26.69
N ALA A 362 -39.90 13.20 27.94
CA ALA A 362 -39.16 13.94 28.94
C ALA A 362 -37.71 13.47 29.14
N ASN A 363 -37.31 12.37 28.49
CA ASN A 363 -35.97 11.81 28.59
C ASN A 363 -35.58 11.08 27.28
N ASN A 364 -34.85 11.78 26.42
CA ASN A 364 -34.43 11.29 25.11
C ASN A 364 -33.46 10.10 25.16
N ALA A 365 -32.93 9.74 26.33
CA ALA A 365 -32.11 8.54 26.52
C ALA A 365 -32.94 7.27 26.76
N VAL A 366 -34.22 7.40 27.15
CA VAL A 366 -35.01 6.31 27.73
C VAL A 366 -36.24 6.03 26.88
N CYS A 367 -36.61 4.76 26.85
CA CYS A 367 -37.77 4.25 26.12
C CYS A 367 -39.01 4.18 27.03
N LEU A 368 -40.20 4.24 26.43
CA LEU A 368 -41.49 4.17 27.14
C LEU A 368 -41.80 2.83 27.83
#